data_AF-A0A6J1EE65-F1
#
_entry.id   AF-A0A6J1EE65-F1
#
_cell.length_a   1.000
_cell.length_b   1.000
_cell.length_c   1.000
_cell.angle_alpha   90.00
_cell.angle_beta   90.00
_cell.angle_gamma   90.00
#
_symmetry.space_group_name_H-M   'P 1'
#
loop_
_entity.id
_entity.type
_entity.pdbx_description
1 polymer ?
#
loop_
_entity_poly.entity_id
_entity_poly.type
_entity_poly.pdbx_seq_one_letter_code
_entity_poly.pdbx_strand_id
1 'polypeptide(L)'
;MEIDKAIRNCNDRRLKTKYNNAIYVVKRALALYSSTEEVAFSFNGGKDSTVLLHILRAAFFLHKEEEGCSVDGLEKFPIRIIYFESPSAFPEINSFTYDTATNYGLVMDIIQTDFKSGLEALLKSRPIRAIFLGVRIGDPTAVGQEQFSPSSPGWPPFMRVNPILDWSYRDVWAFILTCKVQYCSLYDQGYTSIGSIHDTLPNALLCISNSSGSKEKFRPAYLLSDGRSERAGRAKRFSPSVLNPKSNGMSNTDLQKQSMLTASVIAVGDEILFGTVKDQLGLSLRRKVHSIGWSISHTSIVRNDMDSVAEEVELRRSSDEMVFIYGGVGPLFSDATLGGIAKAFGVRLAPDEEFEEYLRHPIGEQCTGDRNEMAQLPEGITELLHHEKLSVPLVWLDEYQVSQRHSSYCNKHNGTGLAVGLFD
;
A
#
# COMPACT_ATOMS: atom_id res chain seq x y z
N MET A 1 21.52 17.68 6.64
CA MET A 1 21.70 18.97 5.95
C MET A 1 21.36 18.91 4.46
N GLU A 2 22.05 18.10 3.64
CA GLU A 2 21.83 18.10 2.16
C GLU A 2 20.42 17.68 1.74
N ILE A 3 19.87 16.63 2.37
CA ILE A 3 18.49 16.16 2.12
C ILE A 3 17.46 17.24 2.42
N ASP A 4 17.49 17.82 3.63
CA ASP A 4 16.55 18.87 4.04
C ASP A 4 16.63 20.08 3.09
N LYS A 5 17.84 20.50 2.72
CA LYS A 5 18.05 21.59 1.75
C LYS A 5 17.50 21.25 0.36
N ALA A 6 17.74 20.03 -0.14
CA ALA A 6 17.24 19.59 -1.45
C ALA A 6 15.71 19.61 -1.49
N ILE A 7 15.05 19.11 -0.44
CA ILE A 7 13.59 19.11 -0.35
C ILE A 7 13.03 20.52 -0.20
N ARG A 8 13.61 21.38 0.64
CA ARG A 8 13.15 22.78 0.78
C ARG A 8 13.23 23.57 -0.51
N ASN A 9 14.24 23.30 -1.33
CA ASN A 9 14.47 23.98 -2.60
C ASN A 9 13.70 23.37 -3.79
N CYS A 10 13.07 22.20 -3.64
CA CYS A 10 12.32 21.61 -4.75
C CYS A 10 10.98 22.33 -4.96
N ASN A 11 10.42 22.25 -6.17
CA ASN A 11 9.10 22.83 -6.47
C ASN A 11 7.94 21.85 -6.16
N ASP A 12 8.25 20.62 -5.77
CA ASP A 12 7.25 19.60 -5.47
C ASP A 12 6.66 19.81 -4.05
N ARG A 13 5.49 20.45 -4.01
CA ARG A 13 4.75 20.72 -2.78
C ARG A 13 4.32 19.44 -2.05
N ARG A 14 3.92 18.40 -2.79
CA ARG A 14 3.52 17.11 -2.21
C ARG A 14 4.70 16.46 -1.50
N LEU A 15 5.86 16.40 -2.15
CA LEU A 15 7.07 15.82 -1.59
C LEU A 15 7.51 16.58 -0.32
N LYS A 16 7.45 17.92 -0.32
CA LYS A 16 7.70 18.74 0.87
C LYS A 16 6.78 18.36 2.04
N THR A 17 5.49 18.22 1.79
CA THR A 17 4.51 17.83 2.82
C THR A 17 4.78 16.42 3.35
N LYS A 18 5.00 15.44 2.47
CA LYS A 18 5.32 14.05 2.86
C LYS A 18 6.60 13.98 3.69
N TYR A 19 7.63 14.73 3.29
CA TYR A 19 8.87 14.87 4.03
C TYR A 19 8.67 15.48 5.42
N ASN A 20 7.99 16.62 5.51
CA ASN A 20 7.74 17.30 6.80
C ASN A 20 6.95 16.41 7.77
N ASN A 21 5.95 15.67 7.27
CA ASN A 21 5.21 14.71 8.09
C ASN A 21 6.11 13.58 8.59
N ALA A 22 6.97 13.02 7.74
CA ALA A 22 7.91 11.98 8.15
C ALA A 22 8.93 12.50 9.19
N ILE A 23 9.47 13.72 9.00
CA ILE A 23 10.33 14.38 9.99
C ILE A 23 9.60 14.55 11.33
N TYR A 24 8.34 14.98 11.31
CA TYR A 24 7.53 15.12 12.52
C TYR A 24 7.36 13.78 13.25
N VAL A 25 7.05 12.69 12.55
CA VAL A 25 6.93 11.34 13.16
C VAL A 25 8.26 10.92 13.81
N VAL A 26 9.38 11.12 13.12
CA VAL A 26 10.70 10.79 13.68
C VAL A 26 11.00 11.63 14.92
N LYS A 27 10.80 12.95 14.87
CA LYS A 27 11.01 13.83 16.03
C LYS A 27 10.14 13.44 17.22
N ARG A 28 8.88 13.07 16.97
CA ARG A 28 7.99 12.54 18.03
C ARG A 28 8.54 11.26 18.65
N ALA A 29 9.04 10.34 17.85
CA ALA A 29 9.65 9.12 18.38
C ALA A 29 10.89 9.44 19.23
N LEU A 30 11.78 10.32 18.76
CA LEU A 30 12.96 10.74 19.52
C LEU A 30 12.60 11.48 20.83
N ALA A 31 11.51 12.24 20.84
CA ALA A 31 11.01 12.86 22.07
C ALA A 31 10.43 11.83 23.07
N LEU A 32 9.77 10.77 22.58
CA LEU A 32 9.20 9.70 23.41
C LEU A 32 10.25 8.73 23.95
N TYR A 33 11.35 8.54 23.20
CA TYR A 33 12.45 7.64 23.52
C TYR A 33 13.73 8.46 23.65
N SER A 34 13.94 9.04 24.83
CA SER A 34 14.92 10.10 25.07
C SER A 34 16.37 9.67 24.87
N SER A 35 16.67 8.36 24.90
CA SER A 35 17.99 7.83 24.54
C SER A 35 17.98 7.23 23.13
N THR A 36 19.03 7.53 22.34
CA THR A 36 19.23 6.91 21.03
C THR A 36 19.47 5.40 21.12
N GLU A 37 19.75 4.86 22.30
CA GLU A 37 19.84 3.41 22.55
C GLU A 37 18.47 2.72 22.68
N GLU A 38 17.41 3.48 22.97
CA GLU A 38 16.05 2.97 23.06
C GLU A 38 15.37 2.84 21.68
N VAL A 39 15.99 3.41 20.64
CA VAL A 39 15.51 3.33 19.26
C VAL A 39 16.48 2.55 18.39
N ALA A 40 15.93 1.78 17.46
CA ALA A 40 16.69 1.14 16.40
C ALA A 40 16.01 1.36 15.06
N PHE A 41 16.71 1.10 13.96
CA PHE A 41 16.17 1.21 12.62
C PHE A 41 16.42 -0.09 11.85
N SER A 42 15.36 -0.71 11.33
CA SER A 42 15.49 -1.89 10.46
C SER A 42 15.80 -1.46 9.03
N PHE A 43 17.03 -1.69 8.59
CA PHE A 43 17.50 -1.35 7.25
C PHE A 43 17.76 -2.61 6.45
N ASN A 44 17.35 -2.64 5.19
CA ASN A 44 17.51 -3.81 4.32
C ASN A 44 18.07 -3.46 2.92
N GLY A 45 18.58 -2.25 2.73
CA GLY A 45 19.09 -1.76 1.44
C GLY A 45 18.01 -1.48 0.38
N GLY A 46 16.76 -1.86 0.61
CA GLY A 46 15.65 -1.55 -0.30
C GLY A 46 15.40 -0.04 -0.40
N LYS A 47 14.73 0.39 -1.47
CA LYS A 47 14.41 1.81 -1.73
C LYS A 47 13.71 2.49 -0.54
N ASP A 48 12.75 1.80 0.08
CA ASP A 48 11.90 2.38 1.14
C ASP A 48 12.70 2.60 2.44
N SER A 49 13.49 1.60 2.85
CA SER A 49 14.38 1.73 4.01
C SER A 49 15.53 2.72 3.73
N THR A 50 15.99 2.83 2.49
CA THR A 50 16.99 3.83 2.08
C THR A 50 16.44 5.25 2.22
N VAL A 51 15.22 5.51 1.74
CA VAL A 51 14.54 6.80 1.97
C VAL A 51 14.45 7.09 3.47
N LEU A 52 13.99 6.11 4.25
CA LEU A 52 13.85 6.29 5.70
C LEU A 52 15.18 6.57 6.40
N LEU A 53 16.29 5.92 6.01
CA LEU A 53 17.62 6.21 6.54
C LEU A 53 17.96 7.70 6.40
N HIS A 54 17.74 8.25 5.20
CA HIS A 54 18.03 9.65 4.91
C HIS A 54 17.10 10.62 5.66
N ILE A 55 15.82 10.26 5.84
CA ILE A 55 14.88 11.01 6.68
C ILE A 55 15.32 10.99 8.14
N LEU A 56 15.69 9.82 8.69
CA LEU A 56 16.16 9.71 10.07
C LEU A 56 17.41 10.56 10.32
N ARG A 57 18.39 10.52 9.42
CA ARG A 57 19.59 11.35 9.49
C ARG A 57 19.25 12.84 9.46
N ALA A 58 18.33 13.26 8.61
CA ALA A 58 17.90 14.65 8.53
C ALA A 58 17.11 15.09 9.78
N ALA A 59 16.17 14.27 10.26
CA ALA A 59 15.38 14.56 11.45
C ALA A 59 16.25 14.65 12.71
N PHE A 60 17.21 13.74 12.86
CA PHE A 60 18.14 13.76 14.00
C PHE A 60 18.99 15.03 14.00
N PHE A 61 19.50 15.42 12.84
CA PHE A 61 20.22 16.69 12.68
C PHE A 61 19.36 17.90 13.08
N LEU A 62 18.14 18.00 12.53
CA LEU A 62 17.23 19.10 12.82
C LEU A 62 16.81 19.14 14.30
N HIS A 63 16.66 17.97 14.93
CA HIS A 63 16.34 17.87 16.35
C HIS A 63 17.49 18.38 17.23
N LYS A 64 18.74 18.04 16.89
CA LYS A 64 19.93 18.51 17.63
C LYS A 64 20.18 20.00 17.49
N GLU A 65 19.90 20.56 16.31
CA GLU A 65 19.97 22.00 16.04
C GLU A 65 18.96 22.76 16.92
N GLU A 66 17.73 22.24 17.08
CA GLU A 66 16.71 22.79 17.97
C GLU A 66 17.08 22.70 19.46
N GLU A 67 17.83 21.68 19.86
CA GLU A 67 18.36 21.53 21.23
C GLU A 67 19.58 22.42 21.53
N GLY A 68 20.10 23.19 20.56
CA GLY A 68 21.26 24.06 20.73
C GLY A 68 22.59 23.31 20.93
N CYS A 69 22.65 22.02 20.61
CA CYS A 69 23.89 21.23 20.67
C CYS A 69 24.82 21.61 19.50
N SER A 70 26.12 21.78 19.77
CA SER A 70 27.12 22.03 18.72
C SER A 70 27.18 20.87 17.71
N VAL A 71 26.93 21.18 16.45
CA VAL A 71 26.89 20.24 15.31
C VAL A 71 28.28 19.66 14.96
N ASP A 72 29.36 20.28 15.45
CA ASP A 72 30.76 19.93 15.17
C ASP A 72 31.18 18.50 15.58
N GLY A 73 30.36 17.77 16.33
CA GLY A 73 30.62 16.39 16.76
C GLY A 73 29.77 15.31 16.07
N LEU A 74 28.95 15.65 15.06
CA LEU A 74 27.97 14.73 14.47
C LEU A 74 28.57 13.77 13.42
N GLU A 75 29.77 13.24 13.66
CA GLU A 75 30.46 12.36 12.71
C GLU A 75 29.73 11.03 12.48
N LYS A 76 28.86 10.61 13.41
CA LYS A 76 28.19 9.30 13.35
C LYS A 76 26.69 9.39 13.61
N PHE A 77 25.92 8.72 12.77
CA PHE A 77 24.49 8.52 12.99
C PHE A 77 24.28 7.58 14.18
N PRO A 78 23.66 8.03 15.28
CA PRO A 78 23.69 7.32 16.56
C PRO A 78 22.65 6.20 16.66
N ILE A 79 21.64 6.20 15.78
CA ILE A 79 20.61 5.16 15.79
C ILE A 79 21.19 3.90 15.18
N ARG A 80 21.12 2.83 15.96
CA ARG A 80 21.60 1.50 15.60
C ARG A 80 20.75 0.89 14.49
N ILE A 81 21.42 0.19 13.58
CA ILE A 81 20.80 -0.50 12.45
C ILE A 81 20.61 -1.97 12.79
N ILE A 82 19.41 -2.49 12.52
CA ILE A 82 19.13 -3.92 12.56
C ILE A 82 19.07 -4.42 11.12
N TYR A 83 19.97 -5.34 10.77
CA TYR A 83 20.01 -5.98 9.46
C TYR A 83 19.82 -7.49 9.61
N PHE A 84 18.80 -8.03 8.96
CA PHE A 84 18.57 -9.48 8.87
C PHE A 84 19.23 -10.01 7.61
N GLU A 85 20.39 -10.65 7.77
CA GLU A 85 21.12 -11.21 6.65
C GLU A 85 20.46 -12.53 6.21
N SER A 86 20.25 -12.66 4.91
CA SER A 86 19.64 -13.84 4.31
C SER A 86 20.54 -14.37 3.19
N PRO A 87 20.84 -15.68 3.15
CA PRO A 87 21.60 -16.28 2.05
C PRO A 87 20.84 -16.23 0.72
N SER A 88 19.55 -15.92 0.75
CA SER A 88 18.69 -15.80 -0.42
C SER A 88 18.47 -14.35 -0.87
N ALA A 89 19.21 -13.40 -0.29
CA ALA A 89 19.24 -12.02 -0.76
C ALA A 89 20.12 -11.87 -2.00
N PHE A 90 19.82 -10.88 -2.84
CA PHE A 90 20.65 -10.56 -3.99
C PHE A 90 22.04 -10.05 -3.56
N PRO A 91 23.14 -10.45 -4.20
CA PRO A 91 24.45 -9.90 -3.90
C PRO A 91 24.51 -8.37 -4.00
N GLU A 92 23.77 -7.78 -4.95
CA GLU A 92 23.70 -6.33 -5.17
C GLU A 92 23.02 -5.60 -4.01
N ILE A 93 21.98 -6.17 -3.41
CA ILE A 93 21.30 -5.54 -2.25
C ILE A 93 22.18 -5.68 -0.99
N ASN A 94 22.90 -6.79 -0.84
CA ASN A 94 23.85 -6.99 0.25
C ASN A 94 25.01 -6.00 0.14
N SER A 95 25.66 -5.91 -1.02
CA SER A 95 26.75 -4.93 -1.27
C SER A 95 26.27 -3.52 -0.97
N PHE A 96 25.13 -3.12 -1.55
CA PHE A 96 24.56 -1.80 -1.31
C PHE A 96 24.31 -1.52 0.18
N THR A 97 23.82 -2.50 0.93
CA THR A 97 23.58 -2.37 2.39
C THR A 97 24.89 -2.15 3.14
N TYR A 98 25.91 -2.96 2.88
CA TYR A 98 27.23 -2.85 3.53
C TYR A 98 27.99 -1.59 3.14
N ASP A 99 27.95 -1.20 1.87
CA ASP A 99 28.56 0.01 1.35
C ASP A 99 27.89 1.25 1.97
N THR A 100 26.56 1.24 2.07
CA THR A 100 25.79 2.31 2.73
C THR A 100 26.14 2.41 4.21
N ALA A 101 26.26 1.29 4.91
CA ALA A 101 26.66 1.27 6.31
C ALA A 101 28.06 1.84 6.53
N THR A 102 29.00 1.48 5.66
CA THR A 102 30.38 1.99 5.70
C THR A 102 30.43 3.50 5.39
N ASN A 103 29.78 3.93 4.31
CA ASN A 103 29.79 5.32 3.85
C ASN A 103 29.19 6.30 4.87
N TYR A 104 28.24 5.84 5.68
CA TYR A 104 27.58 6.68 6.70
C TYR A 104 27.99 6.33 8.14
N GLY A 105 28.97 5.45 8.34
CA GLY A 105 29.45 5.06 9.66
C GLY A 105 28.37 4.45 10.56
N LEU A 106 27.46 3.66 9.98
CA LEU A 106 26.32 3.08 10.67
C LEU A 106 26.75 1.91 11.57
N VAL A 107 26.25 1.88 12.81
CA VAL A 107 26.47 0.76 13.72
C VAL A 107 25.39 -0.30 13.46
N MET A 108 25.78 -1.44 12.88
CA MET A 108 24.85 -2.51 12.53
C MET A 108 24.89 -3.70 13.49
N ASP A 109 23.72 -4.25 13.82
CA ASP A 109 23.55 -5.61 14.29
C ASP A 109 23.11 -6.49 13.15
N ILE A 110 23.96 -7.45 12.80
CA ILE A 110 23.68 -8.43 11.78
C ILE A 110 23.08 -9.66 12.47
N ILE A 111 21.86 -9.99 12.08
CA ILE A 111 21.12 -11.15 12.58
C ILE A 111 21.02 -12.17 11.45
N GLN A 112 21.50 -13.39 11.71
CA GLN A 112 21.50 -14.50 10.75
C GLN A 112 20.49 -15.60 11.11
N THR A 113 19.77 -15.46 12.23
CA THR A 113 18.69 -16.36 12.64
C THR A 113 17.35 -15.91 12.03
N ASP A 114 16.27 -16.65 12.31
CA ASP A 114 14.94 -16.21 11.92
C ASP A 114 14.57 -14.87 12.58
N PHE A 115 13.67 -14.12 11.92
CA PHE A 115 13.28 -12.78 12.32
C PHE A 115 12.85 -12.69 13.78
N LYS A 116 12.05 -13.64 14.25
CA LYS A 116 11.46 -13.58 15.59
C LYS A 116 12.50 -13.89 16.65
N SER A 117 13.22 -15.01 16.54
CA SER A 117 14.23 -15.40 17.53
C SER A 117 15.38 -14.39 17.61
N GLY A 118 15.80 -13.86 16.45
CA GLY A 118 16.85 -12.85 16.38
C GLY A 118 16.43 -11.54 17.03
N LEU A 119 15.21 -11.09 16.78
CA LEU A 119 14.67 -9.89 17.43
C LEU A 119 14.46 -10.10 18.93
N GLU A 120 13.98 -11.27 19.37
CA GLU A 120 13.86 -11.60 20.79
C GLU A 120 15.22 -11.55 21.52
N ALA A 121 16.27 -12.09 20.90
CA ALA A 121 17.63 -12.06 21.47
C ALA A 121 18.18 -10.62 21.53
N LEU A 122 17.94 -9.83 20.49
CA LEU A 122 18.37 -8.43 20.43
C LEU A 122 17.68 -7.59 21.52
N LEU A 123 16.36 -7.69 21.64
CA LEU A 123 15.58 -6.91 22.61
C LEU A 123 15.83 -7.34 24.07
N LYS A 124 16.31 -8.58 24.31
CA LYS A 124 16.78 -9.02 25.63
C LYS A 124 18.14 -8.45 26.02
N SER A 125 19.01 -8.19 25.04
CA SER A 125 20.39 -7.74 25.26
C SER A 125 20.57 -6.22 25.21
N ARG A 126 19.54 -5.49 24.74
CA ARG A 126 19.60 -4.05 24.47
C ARG A 126 18.33 -3.38 25.00
N PRO A 127 18.39 -2.12 25.46
CA PRO A 127 17.22 -1.39 25.94
C PRO A 127 16.33 -0.85 24.81
N ILE A 128 16.26 -1.52 23.65
CA ILE A 128 15.47 -1.07 22.50
C ILE A 128 13.98 -1.20 22.82
N ARG A 129 13.25 -0.10 22.67
CA ARG A 129 11.80 0.00 22.92
C ARG A 129 11.02 0.36 21.66
N ALA A 130 11.67 0.97 20.68
CA ALA A 130 11.07 1.31 19.41
C ALA A 130 11.98 1.00 18.22
N ILE A 131 11.36 0.60 17.11
CA ILE A 131 12.05 0.25 15.87
C ILE A 131 11.40 1.01 14.73
N PHE A 132 12.19 1.84 14.06
CA PHE A 132 11.81 2.48 12.80
C PHE A 132 11.77 1.45 11.67
N LEU A 133 10.70 1.45 10.89
CA LEU A 133 10.48 0.53 9.78
C LEU A 133 10.15 1.31 8.50
N GLY A 134 10.82 0.96 7.40
CA GLY A 134 10.58 1.52 6.07
C GLY A 134 9.39 0.87 5.38
N VAL A 135 8.25 0.76 6.07
CA VAL A 135 7.03 0.12 5.59
C VAL A 135 6.04 1.17 5.09
N ARG A 136 5.39 0.90 3.95
CA ARG A 136 4.29 1.69 3.39
C ARG A 136 2.97 0.96 3.51
N ILE A 137 1.87 1.69 3.47
CA ILE A 137 0.51 1.17 3.62
C ILE A 137 0.14 0.07 2.61
N GLY A 138 0.72 0.14 1.40
CA GLY A 138 0.52 -0.88 0.35
C GLY A 138 1.29 -2.17 0.58
N ASP A 139 2.19 -2.22 1.58
CA ASP A 139 2.97 -3.42 1.87
C ASP A 139 2.12 -4.47 2.61
N PRO A 140 2.27 -5.78 2.33
CA PRO A 140 1.51 -6.83 3.00
C PRO A 140 1.65 -6.87 4.51
N THR A 141 2.76 -6.35 5.05
CA THR A 141 3.04 -6.31 6.49
C THR A 141 2.41 -5.11 7.19
N ALA A 142 1.91 -4.12 6.45
CA ALA A 142 1.45 -2.83 6.98
C ALA A 142 -0.01 -2.82 7.44
N VAL A 143 -0.74 -3.90 7.22
CA VAL A 143 -2.19 -3.96 7.44
C VAL A 143 -2.51 -3.66 8.90
N GLY A 144 -3.43 -2.70 9.11
CA GLY A 144 -3.85 -2.27 10.43
C GLY A 144 -2.75 -1.59 11.24
N GLN A 145 -1.61 -1.25 10.63
CA GLN A 145 -0.59 -0.45 11.28
C GLN A 145 -0.88 1.03 11.13
N GLU A 146 -0.50 1.78 12.15
CA GLU A 146 -0.45 3.24 12.16
C GLU A 146 1.01 3.71 12.18
N GLN A 147 1.22 5.03 12.25
CA GLN A 147 2.55 5.62 12.37
C GLN A 147 3.30 5.11 13.62
N PHE A 148 2.55 4.79 14.68
CA PHE A 148 3.04 4.13 15.88
C PHE A 148 2.15 2.92 16.15
N SER A 149 2.71 1.73 16.24
CA SER A 149 1.93 0.53 16.54
C SER A 149 2.73 -0.46 17.37
N PRO A 150 2.16 -1.05 18.43
CA PRO A 150 2.84 -2.12 19.16
C PRO A 150 3.10 -3.30 18.22
N SER A 151 4.13 -4.09 18.50
CA SER A 151 4.36 -5.35 17.82
C SER A 151 3.15 -6.30 17.93
N SER A 152 3.00 -7.19 16.97
CA SER A 152 1.83 -8.09 16.90
C SER A 152 1.87 -9.13 18.04
N PRO A 153 0.71 -9.67 18.47
CA PRO A 153 0.66 -10.73 19.47
C PRO A 153 1.59 -11.91 19.10
N GLY A 154 2.37 -12.37 20.07
CA GLY A 154 3.35 -13.45 19.87
C GLY A 154 4.69 -13.01 19.29
N TRP A 155 4.90 -11.73 18.97
CA TRP A 155 6.23 -11.13 18.76
C TRP A 155 6.77 -10.53 20.05
N PRO A 156 8.10 -10.34 20.19
CA PRO A 156 8.63 -9.60 21.33
C PRO A 156 8.05 -8.18 21.39
N PRO A 157 7.85 -7.60 22.58
CA PRO A 157 7.22 -6.29 22.73
C PRO A 157 8.17 -5.18 22.29
N PHE A 158 7.76 -4.40 21.29
CA PHE A 158 8.39 -3.14 20.90
C PHE A 158 7.38 -2.26 20.16
N MET A 159 7.67 -0.96 20.04
CA MET A 159 6.89 -0.03 19.23
C MET A 159 7.42 0.01 17.79
N ARG A 160 6.59 -0.32 16.81
CA ARG A 160 6.85 -0.03 15.40
C ARG A 160 6.65 1.47 15.18
N VAL A 161 7.60 2.10 14.50
CA VAL A 161 7.50 3.49 14.07
C VAL A 161 7.62 3.52 12.55
N ASN A 162 6.58 4.01 11.87
CA ASN A 162 6.44 3.97 10.41
C ASN A 162 6.37 5.40 9.82
N PRO A 163 7.47 6.18 9.73
CA PRO A 163 7.42 7.59 9.30
C PRO A 163 6.99 7.80 7.85
N ILE A 164 7.15 6.77 7.02
CA ILE A 164 6.78 6.79 5.60
C ILE A 164 5.55 5.94 5.30
N LEU A 165 4.72 5.61 6.30
CA LEU A 165 3.57 4.72 6.12
C LEU A 165 2.65 5.16 4.99
N ASP A 166 2.32 6.45 4.95
CA ASP A 166 1.41 7.01 3.94
C ASP A 166 2.16 7.47 2.68
N TRP A 167 3.42 7.09 2.51
CA TRP A 167 4.16 7.36 1.28
C TRP A 167 3.76 6.36 0.21
N SER A 168 3.84 6.86 -1.01
CA SER A 168 3.40 6.19 -2.20
C SER A 168 4.63 5.81 -3.05
N TYR A 169 4.50 4.95 -4.05
CA TYR A 169 5.62 4.53 -4.90
C TYR A 169 6.29 5.74 -5.58
N ARG A 170 5.48 6.67 -6.10
CA ARG A 170 5.99 7.92 -6.68
C ARG A 170 6.66 8.80 -5.63
N ASP A 171 6.16 8.88 -4.41
CA ASP A 171 6.80 9.70 -3.36
C ASP A 171 8.21 9.20 -3.01
N VAL A 172 8.37 7.87 -2.93
CA VAL A 172 9.68 7.23 -2.69
C VAL A 172 10.67 7.60 -3.78
N TRP A 173 10.30 7.45 -5.06
CA TRP A 173 11.18 7.79 -6.18
C TRP A 173 11.40 9.30 -6.33
N ALA A 174 10.36 10.11 -6.14
CA ALA A 174 10.48 11.57 -6.16
C ALA A 174 11.50 12.04 -5.12
N PHE A 175 11.48 11.47 -3.91
CA PHE A 175 12.49 11.74 -2.90
C PHE A 175 13.89 11.30 -3.35
N ILE A 176 14.05 10.05 -3.79
CA ILE A 176 15.35 9.50 -4.20
C ILE A 176 15.98 10.35 -5.30
N LEU A 177 15.21 10.69 -6.33
CA LEU A 177 15.67 11.47 -7.48
C LEU A 177 15.94 12.94 -7.13
N THR A 178 15.03 13.59 -6.38
CA THR A 178 15.19 14.99 -5.96
C THR A 178 16.42 15.18 -5.07
N CYS A 179 16.62 14.25 -4.14
CA CYS A 179 17.74 14.28 -3.20
C CYS A 179 19.03 13.66 -3.75
N LYS A 180 18.99 13.06 -4.95
CA LYS A 180 20.11 12.33 -5.57
C LYS A 180 20.70 11.26 -4.65
N VAL A 181 19.82 10.56 -3.94
CA VAL A 181 20.18 9.48 -3.02
C VAL A 181 20.62 8.27 -3.83
N GLN A 182 21.73 7.64 -3.42
CA GLN A 182 22.17 6.38 -4.01
C GLN A 182 21.19 5.25 -3.64
N TYR A 183 20.93 4.35 -4.57
CA TYR A 183 20.04 3.21 -4.38
C TYR A 183 20.63 1.96 -5.04
N CYS A 184 20.12 0.78 -4.68
CA CYS A 184 20.59 -0.49 -5.22
C CYS A 184 20.42 -0.57 -6.75
N SER A 185 21.48 -0.99 -7.46
CA SER A 185 21.53 -1.03 -8.93
C SER A 185 20.50 -1.98 -9.58
N LEU A 186 19.91 -2.91 -8.84
CA LEU A 186 18.81 -3.74 -9.34
C LEU A 186 17.61 -2.91 -9.78
N TYR A 187 17.37 -1.76 -9.14
CA TYR A 187 16.27 -0.88 -9.54
C TYR A 187 16.48 -0.31 -10.96
N ASP A 188 17.73 -0.10 -11.42
CA ASP A 188 18.01 0.32 -12.80
C ASP A 188 17.79 -0.82 -13.81
N GLN A 189 17.74 -2.07 -13.34
CA GLN A 189 17.53 -3.28 -14.13
C GLN A 189 16.05 -3.70 -14.16
N GLY A 190 15.13 -2.82 -13.78
CA GLY A 190 13.68 -3.05 -13.85
C GLY A 190 13.08 -3.79 -12.67
N TYR A 191 13.84 -4.09 -11.62
CA TYR A 191 13.27 -4.62 -10.38
C TYR A 191 12.54 -3.51 -9.63
N THR A 192 11.22 -3.60 -9.49
CA THR A 192 10.41 -2.58 -8.79
C THR A 192 10.21 -2.89 -7.31
N SER A 193 10.38 -4.16 -6.94
CA SER A 193 10.36 -4.68 -5.57
C SER A 193 11.48 -5.72 -5.45
N ILE A 194 12.29 -5.72 -4.38
CA ILE A 194 13.43 -6.65 -4.18
C ILE A 194 13.16 -7.58 -2.99
N GLY A 195 13.20 -8.89 -3.22
CA GLY A 195 12.80 -9.95 -2.28
C GLY A 195 13.88 -11.01 -2.27
N SER A 196 13.50 -12.29 -2.34
CA SER A 196 14.47 -13.36 -2.49
C SER A 196 14.90 -13.54 -3.95
N ILE A 197 16.13 -13.99 -4.18
CA ILE A 197 16.60 -14.43 -5.50
C ILE A 197 15.72 -15.52 -6.12
N HIS A 198 14.92 -16.23 -5.32
CA HIS A 198 14.06 -17.32 -5.78
C HIS A 198 12.67 -16.86 -6.27
N ASP A 199 12.20 -15.69 -5.85
CA ASP A 199 10.83 -15.24 -6.06
C ASP A 199 10.71 -13.83 -6.66
N THR A 200 11.83 -13.29 -7.13
CA THR A 200 11.94 -11.91 -7.57
C THR A 200 12.44 -11.82 -9.00
N LEU A 201 11.61 -11.27 -9.88
CA LEU A 201 11.90 -10.99 -11.28
C LEU A 201 11.79 -9.48 -11.56
N PRO A 202 12.44 -8.98 -12.63
CA PRO A 202 12.16 -7.65 -13.14
C PRO A 202 10.68 -7.47 -13.48
N ASN A 203 10.19 -6.24 -13.38
CA ASN A 203 8.80 -5.95 -13.70
C ASN A 203 8.56 -6.00 -15.22
N ALA A 204 7.67 -6.88 -15.66
CA ALA A 204 7.37 -7.07 -17.08
C ALA A 204 6.85 -5.79 -17.77
N LEU A 205 6.20 -4.89 -17.03
CA LEU A 205 5.73 -3.59 -17.56
C LEU A 205 6.88 -2.64 -17.93
N LEU A 206 8.10 -2.93 -17.47
CA LEU A 206 9.31 -2.17 -17.79
C LEU A 206 10.12 -2.80 -18.93
N CYS A 207 9.67 -3.91 -19.50
CA CYS A 207 10.38 -4.60 -20.58
C CYS A 207 10.41 -3.76 -21.87
N ILE A 208 11.57 -3.68 -22.50
CA ILE A 208 11.80 -3.02 -23.79
C ILE A 208 11.77 -4.11 -24.86
N SER A 209 10.70 -4.17 -25.65
CA SER A 209 10.59 -5.12 -26.76
C SER A 209 11.59 -4.78 -27.88
N ASN A 210 12.62 -5.61 -28.05
CA ASN A 210 13.49 -5.57 -29.21
C ASN A 210 13.12 -6.67 -30.19
N SER A 211 12.94 -6.32 -31.46
CA SER A 211 12.59 -7.21 -32.59
C SER A 211 13.65 -8.28 -32.93
N SER A 212 14.74 -8.35 -32.18
CA SER A 212 15.86 -9.27 -32.37
C SER A 212 16.12 -9.99 -31.05
N GLY A 213 16.05 -11.32 -31.04
CA GLY A 213 16.06 -12.21 -29.87
C GLY A 213 17.32 -12.19 -28.98
N SER A 214 17.75 -11.02 -28.53
CA SER A 214 18.79 -10.81 -27.53
C SER A 214 18.15 -10.33 -26.22
N LYS A 215 18.74 -10.77 -25.09
CA LYS A 215 18.44 -10.44 -23.68
C LYS A 215 17.42 -9.30 -23.48
N GLU A 216 16.31 -9.61 -22.81
CA GLU A 216 15.32 -8.64 -22.35
C GLU A 216 16.02 -7.48 -21.62
N LYS A 217 15.83 -6.26 -22.11
CA LYS A 217 16.29 -5.04 -21.45
C LYS A 217 15.10 -4.43 -20.74
N PHE A 218 15.33 -3.90 -19.54
CA PHE A 218 14.29 -3.26 -18.75
C PHE A 218 14.61 -1.78 -18.54
N ARG A 219 13.57 -0.97 -18.46
CA ARG A 219 13.63 0.41 -18.00
C ARG A 219 13.85 0.43 -16.47
N PRO A 220 14.50 1.47 -15.93
CA PRO A 220 14.62 1.66 -14.48
C PRO A 220 13.26 1.68 -13.76
N ALA A 221 13.27 1.25 -12.50
CA ALA A 221 12.09 1.11 -11.65
C ALA A 221 11.28 2.40 -11.49
N TYR A 222 11.96 3.55 -11.38
CA TYR A 222 11.29 4.86 -11.27
C TYR A 222 10.48 5.26 -12.53
N LEU A 223 10.53 4.49 -13.62
CA LEU A 223 9.72 4.67 -14.82
C LEU A 223 8.45 3.82 -14.83
N LEU A 224 8.16 3.06 -13.76
CA LEU A 224 6.89 2.36 -13.59
C LEU A 224 5.77 3.40 -13.43
N SER A 225 4.77 3.35 -14.30
CA SER A 225 3.68 4.32 -14.33
C SER A 225 2.70 4.14 -13.18
N ASP A 226 2.32 2.90 -12.87
CA ASP A 226 1.38 2.57 -11.80
C ASP A 226 2.11 1.85 -10.66
N GLY A 227 2.13 2.51 -9.49
CA GLY A 227 2.74 2.00 -8.27
C GLY A 227 2.07 0.74 -7.71
N ARG A 228 0.80 0.45 -8.03
CA ARG A 228 0.12 -0.79 -7.58
C ARG A 228 0.74 -2.03 -8.20
N SER A 229 1.30 -1.86 -9.40
CA SER A 229 2.05 -2.88 -10.12
C SER A 229 3.49 -3.07 -9.60
N GLU A 230 3.91 -2.38 -8.53
CA GLU A 230 5.26 -2.47 -7.95
C GLU A 230 5.68 -3.93 -7.66
N ARG A 231 4.75 -4.75 -7.20
CA ARG A 231 5.00 -6.15 -6.79
C ARG A 231 4.71 -7.16 -7.90
N ALA A 232 4.43 -6.73 -9.13
CA ALA A 232 4.12 -7.64 -10.25
C ALA A 232 5.27 -8.62 -10.57
N GLY A 233 6.52 -8.24 -10.29
CA GLY A 233 7.70 -9.11 -10.42
C GLY A 233 7.87 -10.16 -9.31
N ARG A 234 6.96 -10.25 -8.34
CA ARG A 234 6.98 -11.29 -7.30
C ARG A 234 6.27 -12.54 -7.79
N ALA A 235 6.99 -13.66 -7.84
CA ALA A 235 6.36 -14.94 -8.12
C ALA A 235 5.31 -15.25 -7.05
N LYS A 236 4.06 -15.50 -7.45
CA LYS A 236 3.05 -16.05 -6.54
C LYS A 236 3.54 -17.43 -6.12
N ARG A 237 3.77 -17.65 -4.82
CA ARG A 237 3.93 -19.01 -4.28
C ARG A 237 2.63 -19.77 -4.57
N PHE A 238 2.59 -20.53 -5.65
CA PHE A 238 1.61 -21.59 -5.77
C PHE A 238 1.98 -22.63 -4.72
N SER A 239 1.24 -22.66 -3.62
CA SER A 239 1.19 -23.84 -2.76
C SER A 239 0.90 -25.04 -3.67
N PRO A 240 1.68 -26.13 -3.64
CA PRO A 240 1.36 -27.30 -4.46
C PRO A 240 0.01 -27.83 -3.99
N SER A 241 -1.03 -27.63 -4.82
CA SER A 241 -2.30 -28.30 -4.64
C SER A 241 -2.02 -29.80 -4.66
N VAL A 242 -2.31 -30.46 -3.55
CA VAL A 242 -2.29 -31.91 -3.44
C VAL A 242 -3.13 -32.46 -4.59
N LEU A 243 -2.47 -33.09 -5.56
CA LEU A 243 -3.09 -33.85 -6.63
C LEU A 243 -3.84 -35.01 -6.00
N ASN A 244 -5.16 -34.87 -5.82
CA ASN A 244 -6.01 -36.00 -5.53
C ASN A 244 -6.11 -36.89 -6.79
N PRO A 245 -5.94 -38.22 -6.68
CA PRO A 245 -5.97 -39.10 -7.81
C PRO A 245 -7.40 -39.23 -8.36
N LYS A 246 -7.49 -39.26 -9.69
CA LYS A 246 -8.69 -39.47 -10.49
C LYS A 246 -9.52 -40.65 -9.97
N SER A 247 -10.75 -40.39 -9.53
CA SER A 247 -11.79 -41.42 -9.46
C SER A 247 -12.60 -41.39 -10.76
N ASN A 248 -12.46 -42.44 -11.57
CA ASN A 248 -13.32 -42.70 -12.71
C ASN A 248 -14.73 -43.04 -12.21
N GLY A 249 -15.71 -42.22 -12.62
CA GLY A 249 -17.13 -42.47 -12.40
C GLY A 249 -17.96 -41.53 -13.24
N MET A 250 -18.15 -41.88 -14.52
CA MET A 250 -19.15 -41.23 -15.38
C MET A 250 -20.54 -41.62 -14.87
N SER A 251 -21.24 -40.68 -14.24
CA SER A 251 -22.71 -40.72 -14.10
C SER A 251 -23.32 -39.55 -14.87
N ASN A 252 -24.35 -39.87 -15.64
CA ASN A 252 -24.85 -39.11 -16.76
C ASN A 252 -25.92 -38.08 -16.31
N THR A 253 -25.54 -37.11 -15.47
CA THR A 253 -26.46 -36.08 -14.92
C THR A 253 -25.87 -34.68 -14.75
N ASP A 254 -24.75 -34.34 -15.41
CA ASP A 254 -24.12 -33.00 -15.34
C ASP A 254 -24.43 -32.11 -16.57
N LEU A 255 -25.71 -32.06 -16.94
CA LEU A 255 -26.23 -31.04 -17.85
C LEU A 255 -27.41 -30.37 -17.15
N GLN A 256 -27.20 -29.14 -16.68
CA GLN A 256 -28.13 -28.22 -15.98
C GLN A 256 -27.91 -28.03 -14.47
N LYS A 257 -26.76 -27.43 -14.10
CA LYS A 257 -26.68 -26.50 -12.96
C LYS A 257 -25.46 -25.59 -13.11
N GLN A 258 -25.45 -24.76 -14.17
CA GLN A 258 -24.70 -23.51 -14.06
C GLN A 258 -25.49 -22.65 -13.06
N SER A 259 -25.04 -22.57 -11.81
CA SER A 259 -25.55 -21.58 -10.88
C SER A 259 -25.33 -20.21 -11.51
N MET A 260 -26.41 -19.50 -11.82
CA MET A 260 -26.29 -18.12 -12.31
C MET A 260 -25.58 -17.30 -11.25
N LEU A 261 -24.53 -16.57 -11.65
CA LEU A 261 -23.78 -15.72 -10.74
C LEU A 261 -24.70 -14.63 -10.19
N THR A 262 -24.61 -14.33 -8.89
CA THR A 262 -25.50 -13.34 -8.24
C THR A 262 -24.80 -12.02 -8.00
N ALA A 263 -25.53 -10.93 -8.26
CA ALA A 263 -25.08 -9.59 -7.93
C ALA A 263 -26.15 -8.75 -7.23
N SER A 264 -25.72 -7.84 -6.37
CA SER A 264 -26.57 -6.80 -5.78
C SER A 264 -26.16 -5.41 -6.22
N VAL A 265 -27.10 -4.48 -6.11
CA VAL A 265 -26.93 -3.08 -6.53
C VAL A 265 -27.38 -2.17 -5.39
N ILE A 266 -26.46 -1.35 -4.86
CA ILE A 266 -26.68 -0.40 -3.78
C ILE A 266 -26.59 1.01 -4.37
N ALA A 267 -27.64 1.80 -4.23
CA ALA A 267 -27.62 3.23 -4.52
C ALA A 267 -27.40 4.01 -3.22
N VAL A 268 -26.46 4.95 -3.19
CA VAL A 268 -26.23 5.84 -2.05
C VAL A 268 -26.70 7.24 -2.44
N GLY A 269 -27.61 7.83 -1.67
CA GLY A 269 -28.10 9.17 -1.95
C GLY A 269 -29.41 9.48 -1.25
N ASP A 270 -29.40 10.53 -0.42
CA ASP A 270 -30.57 10.99 0.31
C ASP A 270 -31.65 11.50 -0.65
N GLU A 271 -31.24 12.14 -1.75
CA GLU A 271 -32.13 12.67 -2.79
C GLU A 271 -32.87 11.59 -3.57
N ILE A 272 -32.23 10.43 -3.80
CA ILE A 272 -32.84 9.25 -4.40
C ILE A 272 -33.78 8.61 -3.38
N LEU A 273 -33.33 8.48 -2.13
CA LEU A 273 -34.11 7.90 -1.03
C LEU A 273 -35.39 8.69 -0.73
N PHE A 274 -35.31 10.03 -0.74
CA PHE A 274 -36.45 10.93 -0.54
C PHE A 274 -37.31 11.09 -1.80
N GLY A 275 -36.93 10.50 -2.94
CA GLY A 275 -37.67 10.56 -4.20
C GLY A 275 -37.65 11.94 -4.87
N THR A 276 -36.73 12.82 -4.46
CA THR A 276 -36.55 14.15 -5.08
C THR A 276 -35.82 14.05 -6.42
N VAL A 277 -35.02 12.99 -6.61
CA VAL A 277 -34.32 12.67 -7.85
C VAL A 277 -34.69 11.25 -8.29
N LYS A 278 -34.84 11.05 -9.59
CA LYS A 278 -35.14 9.73 -10.17
C LYS A 278 -33.84 8.98 -10.48
N ASP A 279 -33.70 7.77 -9.94
CA ASP A 279 -32.62 6.85 -10.31
C ASP A 279 -32.72 6.42 -11.79
N GLN A 280 -31.71 6.78 -12.58
CA GLN A 280 -31.55 6.35 -13.98
C GLN A 280 -30.40 5.35 -14.16
N LEU A 281 -29.43 5.36 -13.26
CA LEU A 281 -28.21 4.55 -13.33
C LEU A 281 -28.49 3.11 -12.93
N GLY A 282 -29.22 2.90 -11.83
CA GLY A 282 -29.54 1.57 -11.33
C GLY A 282 -30.33 0.73 -12.34
N LEU A 283 -31.26 1.33 -13.10
CA LEU A 283 -31.96 0.61 -14.16
C LEU A 283 -31.02 0.19 -15.31
N SER A 284 -30.14 1.09 -15.74
CA SER A 284 -29.19 0.85 -16.83
C SER A 284 -28.16 -0.23 -16.45
N LEU A 285 -27.64 -0.15 -15.22
CA LEU A 285 -26.71 -1.11 -14.66
C LEU A 285 -27.35 -2.50 -14.59
N ARG A 286 -28.55 -2.63 -14.01
CA ARG A 286 -29.25 -3.93 -13.91
C ARG A 286 -29.50 -4.58 -15.27
N ARG A 287 -29.89 -3.80 -16.29
CA ARG A 287 -30.04 -4.30 -17.66
C ARG A 287 -28.71 -4.81 -18.23
N LYS A 288 -27.61 -4.09 -17.97
CA LYS A 288 -26.29 -4.47 -18.45
C LYS A 288 -25.79 -5.73 -17.75
N VAL A 289 -25.90 -5.82 -16.43
CA VAL A 289 -25.53 -6.99 -15.62
C VAL A 289 -26.34 -8.23 -16.04
N HIS A 290 -27.64 -8.07 -16.27
CA HIS A 290 -28.47 -9.15 -16.81
C HIS A 290 -28.04 -9.56 -18.24
N SER A 291 -27.66 -8.60 -19.10
CA SER A 291 -27.22 -8.91 -20.47
C SER A 291 -25.91 -9.71 -20.53
N ILE A 292 -25.09 -9.66 -19.48
CA ILE A 292 -23.84 -10.43 -19.36
C ILE A 292 -24.02 -11.75 -18.59
N GLY A 293 -25.27 -12.15 -18.28
CA GLY A 293 -25.60 -13.45 -17.71
C GLY A 293 -25.62 -13.53 -16.18
N TRP A 294 -25.55 -12.39 -15.48
CA TRP A 294 -25.63 -12.32 -14.02
C TRP A 294 -27.06 -12.03 -13.56
N SER A 295 -27.47 -12.64 -12.46
CA SER A 295 -28.78 -12.41 -11.84
C SER A 295 -28.67 -11.34 -10.75
N ILE A 296 -29.52 -10.31 -10.84
CA ILE A 296 -29.63 -9.32 -9.76
C ILE A 296 -30.49 -9.93 -8.63
N SER A 297 -29.87 -10.23 -7.50
CA SER A 297 -30.54 -10.79 -6.31
C SER A 297 -31.23 -9.70 -5.49
N HIS A 298 -30.63 -8.50 -5.45
CA HIS A 298 -31.07 -7.40 -4.60
C HIS A 298 -30.79 -6.03 -5.21
N THR A 299 -31.66 -5.07 -4.91
CA THR A 299 -31.39 -3.64 -5.15
C THR A 299 -31.87 -2.84 -3.96
N SER A 300 -31.00 -2.01 -3.40
CA SER A 300 -31.30 -1.14 -2.25
C SER A 300 -30.90 0.31 -2.53
N ILE A 301 -31.53 1.22 -1.80
CA ILE A 301 -31.16 2.64 -1.74
C ILE A 301 -30.88 2.93 -0.27
N VAL A 302 -29.71 3.45 0.05
CA VAL A 302 -29.26 3.75 1.42
C VAL A 302 -28.99 5.25 1.58
N ARG A 303 -29.03 5.69 2.84
CA ARG A 303 -28.67 7.07 3.20
C ARG A 303 -27.21 7.36 2.89
N ASN A 304 -26.90 8.62 2.60
CA ASN A 304 -25.52 9.08 2.42
C ASN A 304 -24.80 9.27 3.77
N ASP A 305 -24.66 8.19 4.54
CA ASP A 305 -23.89 8.14 5.77
C ASP A 305 -23.09 6.82 5.89
N MET A 306 -21.98 6.86 6.63
CA MET A 306 -21.02 5.76 6.65
C MET A 306 -21.60 4.48 7.27
N ASP A 307 -22.52 4.60 8.22
CA ASP A 307 -23.07 3.46 8.94
C ASP A 307 -24.07 2.72 8.06
N SER A 308 -24.96 3.44 7.41
CA SER A 308 -25.94 2.90 6.46
C SER A 308 -25.26 2.18 5.29
N VAL A 309 -24.21 2.77 4.71
CA VAL A 309 -23.44 2.15 3.63
C VAL A 309 -22.73 0.89 4.14
N ALA A 310 -22.07 0.97 5.31
CA ALA A 310 -21.30 -0.16 5.83
C ALA A 310 -22.17 -1.38 6.15
N GLU A 311 -23.33 -1.16 6.77
CA GLU A 311 -24.27 -2.24 7.12
C GLU A 311 -24.81 -2.96 5.89
N GLU A 312 -25.21 -2.21 4.86
CA GLU A 312 -25.73 -2.80 3.62
C GLU A 312 -24.63 -3.53 2.85
N VAL A 313 -23.43 -2.97 2.78
CA VAL A 313 -22.29 -3.64 2.12
C VAL A 313 -21.96 -4.96 2.81
N GLU A 314 -21.88 -4.99 4.14
CA GLU A 314 -21.57 -6.22 4.88
C GLU A 314 -22.66 -7.29 4.71
N LEU A 315 -23.92 -6.86 4.69
CA LEU A 315 -25.05 -7.74 4.43
C LEU A 315 -24.96 -8.37 3.02
N ARG A 316 -24.71 -7.56 1.99
CA ARG A 316 -24.67 -8.03 0.60
C ARG A 316 -23.44 -8.86 0.28
N ARG A 317 -22.28 -8.48 0.82
CA ARG A 317 -21.03 -9.24 0.66
C ARG A 317 -21.15 -10.67 1.18
N SER A 318 -22.00 -10.92 2.18
CA SER A 318 -22.23 -12.27 2.70
C SER A 318 -23.10 -13.17 1.81
N SER A 319 -23.87 -12.58 0.88
CA SER A 319 -24.95 -13.24 0.15
C SER A 319 -24.79 -13.23 -1.38
N ASP A 320 -23.99 -12.31 -1.92
CA ASP A 320 -23.79 -12.13 -3.36
C ASP A 320 -22.32 -12.26 -3.78
N GLU A 321 -22.09 -12.67 -5.02
CA GLU A 321 -20.73 -12.79 -5.58
C GLU A 321 -20.16 -11.44 -6.03
N MET A 322 -21.03 -10.49 -6.35
CA MET A 322 -20.65 -9.13 -6.74
C MET A 322 -21.63 -8.11 -6.16
N VAL A 323 -21.10 -7.04 -5.57
CA VAL A 323 -21.90 -5.90 -5.10
C VAL A 323 -21.50 -4.69 -5.92
N PHE A 324 -22.48 -4.09 -6.59
CA PHE A 324 -22.34 -2.80 -7.26
C PHE A 324 -22.82 -1.69 -6.34
N ILE A 325 -22.03 -0.63 -6.19
CA ILE A 325 -22.41 0.55 -5.39
C ILE A 325 -22.22 1.78 -6.25
N TYR A 326 -23.21 2.68 -6.28
CA TYR A 326 -23.16 3.96 -7.02
C TYR A 326 -23.93 5.05 -6.26
N GLY A 327 -23.72 6.32 -6.65
CA GLY A 327 -24.26 7.48 -5.93
C GLY A 327 -23.40 7.85 -4.71
N GLY A 328 -23.62 9.05 -4.19
CA GLY A 328 -22.77 9.67 -3.15
C GLY A 328 -21.54 10.39 -3.72
N VAL A 329 -21.06 10.01 -4.91
CA VAL A 329 -19.75 10.40 -5.46
C VAL A 329 -19.77 11.71 -6.22
N GLY A 330 -20.05 12.79 -5.49
CA GLY A 330 -19.74 14.13 -5.97
C GLY A 330 -18.29 14.51 -5.67
N PRO A 331 -17.72 15.53 -6.32
CA PRO A 331 -16.40 16.12 -5.99
C PRO A 331 -16.41 16.86 -4.61
N LEU A 332 -17.36 16.54 -3.74
CA LEU A 332 -17.66 17.27 -2.53
C LEU A 332 -17.38 16.38 -1.32
N PHE A 333 -16.81 17.03 -0.30
CA PHE A 333 -16.41 16.53 1.02
C PHE A 333 -17.51 15.80 1.83
N SER A 334 -18.69 15.58 1.26
CA SER A 334 -19.89 15.01 1.88
C SER A 334 -20.20 13.57 1.48
N ASP A 335 -19.36 12.90 0.68
CA ASP A 335 -19.60 11.50 0.28
C ASP A 335 -19.17 10.52 1.38
N ALA A 336 -20.14 9.79 1.93
CA ALA A 336 -19.88 8.76 2.92
C ALA A 336 -19.60 7.37 2.32
N THR A 337 -19.70 7.21 0.99
CA THR A 337 -19.66 5.91 0.30
C THR A 337 -18.33 5.18 0.50
N LEU A 338 -17.21 5.82 0.14
CA LEU A 338 -15.88 5.21 0.33
C LEU A 338 -15.56 4.97 1.81
N GLY A 339 -15.98 5.86 2.70
CA GLY A 339 -15.85 5.70 4.14
C GLY A 339 -16.66 4.51 4.68
N GLY A 340 -17.90 4.34 4.23
CA GLY A 340 -18.76 3.21 4.59
C GLY A 340 -18.22 1.88 4.05
N ILE A 341 -17.69 1.86 2.82
CA ILE A 341 -16.99 0.68 2.27
C ILE A 341 -15.77 0.37 3.13
N ALA A 342 -14.92 1.35 3.43
CA ALA A 342 -13.75 1.13 4.28
C ALA A 342 -14.15 0.54 5.64
N LYS A 343 -15.22 1.07 6.25
CA LYS A 343 -15.78 0.57 7.51
C LYS A 343 -16.29 -0.87 7.40
N ALA A 344 -17.02 -1.23 6.34
CA ALA A 344 -17.52 -2.60 6.13
C ALA A 344 -16.39 -3.62 6.06
N PHE A 345 -15.28 -3.26 5.42
CA PHE A 345 -14.10 -4.12 5.30
C PHE A 345 -13.14 -4.03 6.49
N GLY A 346 -13.43 -3.18 7.48
CA GLY A 346 -12.56 -2.96 8.63
C GLY A 346 -11.21 -2.34 8.26
N VAL A 347 -11.14 -1.60 7.16
CA VAL A 347 -9.92 -0.95 6.67
C VAL A 347 -10.01 0.57 6.83
N ARG A 348 -8.86 1.25 6.86
CA ARG A 348 -8.83 2.71 6.81
C ARG A 348 -8.89 3.21 5.37
N LEU A 349 -9.23 4.49 5.22
CA LEU A 349 -9.06 5.23 3.98
C LEU A 349 -7.60 5.68 3.84
N ALA A 350 -7.09 5.62 2.61
CA ALA A 350 -5.70 5.90 2.29
C ALA A 350 -5.57 6.69 0.99
N PRO A 351 -4.65 7.67 0.90
CA PRO A 351 -4.39 8.36 -0.36
C PRO A 351 -3.96 7.39 -1.46
N ASP A 352 -4.59 7.49 -2.63
CA ASP A 352 -4.26 6.71 -3.82
C ASP A 352 -3.67 7.61 -4.92
N GLU A 353 -2.51 7.21 -5.45
CA GLU A 353 -1.75 8.03 -6.40
C GLU A 353 -2.44 8.19 -7.75
N GLU A 354 -2.95 7.08 -8.28
CA GLU A 354 -3.56 7.02 -9.61
C GLU A 354 -4.90 7.76 -9.59
N PHE A 355 -5.68 7.57 -8.52
CA PHE A 355 -6.92 8.31 -8.33
C PHE A 355 -6.67 9.81 -8.14
N GLU A 356 -5.63 10.21 -7.40
CA GLU A 356 -5.29 11.62 -7.26
C GLU A 356 -4.88 12.26 -8.59
N GLU A 357 -4.11 11.56 -9.41
CA GLU A 357 -3.72 12.03 -10.74
C GLU A 357 -4.92 12.15 -11.67
N TYR A 358 -5.84 11.18 -11.62
CA TYR A 358 -7.10 11.26 -12.33
C TYR A 358 -7.90 12.50 -11.91
N LEU A 359 -8.10 12.73 -10.61
CA LEU A 359 -8.90 13.85 -10.09
C LEU A 359 -8.32 15.23 -10.43
N ARG A 360 -7.02 15.35 -10.76
CA ARG A 360 -6.44 16.62 -11.24
C ARG A 360 -7.01 17.05 -12.60
N HIS A 361 -7.42 16.11 -13.45
CA HIS A 361 -7.95 16.43 -14.79
C HIS A 361 -9.35 17.09 -14.76
N PRO A 362 -10.36 16.54 -14.05
CA PRO A 362 -11.71 17.10 -14.03
C PRO A 362 -11.91 18.23 -13.00
N ILE A 363 -11.18 18.25 -11.87
CA ILE A 363 -11.38 19.23 -10.78
C ILE A 363 -10.42 20.44 -10.89
N GLY A 364 -9.37 20.34 -11.71
CA GLY A 364 -8.37 21.40 -11.90
C GLY A 364 -7.52 21.67 -10.64
N GLU A 365 -6.81 22.81 -10.60
CA GLU A 365 -6.01 23.24 -9.45
C GLU A 365 -6.84 23.65 -8.21
N GLN A 366 -8.17 23.53 -8.26
CA GLN A 366 -9.07 23.87 -7.15
C GLN A 366 -9.08 22.85 -6.00
N CYS A 367 -8.26 21.80 -6.06
CA CYS A 367 -7.89 21.01 -4.88
C CYS A 367 -7.08 21.88 -3.91
N THR A 368 -7.76 22.77 -3.18
CA THR A 368 -7.17 23.60 -2.15
C THR A 368 -6.88 22.75 -0.91
N GLY A 369 -5.73 22.09 -0.90
CA GLY A 369 -5.26 21.31 0.24
C GLY A 369 -4.10 20.38 -0.14
N ASP A 370 -3.12 20.25 0.76
CA ASP A 370 -1.99 19.31 0.62
C ASP A 370 -2.36 17.83 0.81
N ARG A 371 -3.59 17.58 1.30
CA ARG A 371 -4.25 16.29 1.33
C ARG A 371 -5.40 16.38 0.33
N ASN A 372 -5.28 15.70 -0.80
CA ASN A 372 -6.47 15.48 -1.62
C ASN A 372 -7.32 14.43 -0.87
N GLU A 373 -8.12 14.88 0.09
CA GLU A 373 -9.01 14.02 0.87
C GLU A 373 -10.04 13.32 -0.04
N MET A 374 -10.26 13.86 -1.25
CA MET A 374 -11.07 13.23 -2.30
C MET A 374 -10.34 12.07 -2.99
N ALA A 375 -9.02 11.98 -2.91
CA ALA A 375 -8.23 10.90 -3.48
C ALA A 375 -7.98 9.74 -2.49
N GLN A 376 -8.79 9.65 -1.43
CA GLN A 376 -8.68 8.57 -0.47
C GLN A 376 -9.53 7.38 -0.88
N LEU A 377 -8.92 6.20 -0.98
CA LEU A 377 -9.60 4.95 -1.25
C LEU A 377 -9.45 3.97 -0.07
N PRO A 378 -10.38 3.03 0.15
CA PRO A 378 -10.23 1.96 1.12
C PRO A 378 -8.93 1.17 0.89
N GLU A 379 -8.19 0.84 1.95
CA GLU A 379 -7.00 -0.02 1.77
C GLU A 379 -7.37 -1.35 1.11
N GLY A 380 -6.59 -1.75 0.12
CA GLY A 380 -6.82 -3.00 -0.61
C GLY A 380 -7.60 -2.84 -1.92
N ILE A 381 -7.85 -1.61 -2.39
CA ILE A 381 -8.19 -1.39 -3.80
C ILE A 381 -7.12 -2.05 -4.67
N THR A 382 -7.58 -2.84 -5.64
CA THR A 382 -6.72 -3.59 -6.53
C THR A 382 -6.64 -2.96 -7.91
N GLU A 383 -7.70 -2.32 -8.40
CA GLU A 383 -7.73 -1.73 -9.74
C GLU A 383 -8.63 -0.48 -9.82
N LEU A 384 -8.28 0.44 -10.72
CA LEU A 384 -9.15 1.52 -11.19
C LEU A 384 -9.49 1.27 -12.66
N LEU A 385 -10.76 1.03 -12.96
CA LEU A 385 -11.22 0.75 -14.33
C LEU A 385 -11.76 2.04 -14.95
N HIS A 386 -11.07 2.50 -15.98
CA HIS A 386 -11.40 3.72 -16.71
C HIS A 386 -12.42 3.44 -17.82
N HIS A 387 -13.37 4.35 -17.98
CA HIS A 387 -14.37 4.25 -19.05
C HIS A 387 -14.78 5.65 -19.53
N GLU A 388 -14.78 5.87 -20.85
CA GLU A 388 -14.96 7.20 -21.48
C GLU A 388 -16.26 7.92 -21.12
N LYS A 389 -17.28 7.16 -20.70
CA LYS A 389 -18.60 7.70 -20.34
C LYS A 389 -18.75 8.09 -18.87
N LEU A 390 -17.73 7.84 -18.04
CA LEU A 390 -17.79 8.06 -16.60
C LEU A 390 -16.93 9.25 -16.21
N SER A 391 -17.47 10.08 -15.31
CA SER A 391 -16.80 11.24 -14.73
C SER A 391 -15.70 10.86 -13.73
N VAL A 392 -15.76 9.64 -13.19
CA VAL A 392 -14.76 9.03 -12.29
C VAL A 392 -14.53 7.56 -12.65
N PRO A 393 -13.33 6.99 -12.39
CA PRO A 393 -13.06 5.57 -12.62
C PRO A 393 -13.90 4.68 -11.69
N LEU A 394 -14.16 3.46 -12.14
CA LEU A 394 -14.71 2.41 -11.26
C LEU A 394 -13.60 1.93 -10.32
N VAL A 395 -13.93 1.81 -9.05
CA VAL A 395 -13.01 1.33 -8.01
C VAL A 395 -13.26 -0.16 -7.78
N TRP A 396 -12.24 -0.99 -8.00
CA TRP A 396 -12.33 -2.44 -7.82
C TRP A 396 -11.64 -2.86 -6.51
N LEU A 397 -12.38 -3.57 -5.66
CA LEU A 397 -11.87 -4.12 -4.39
C LEU A 397 -12.07 -5.64 -4.38
N ASP A 398 -10.97 -6.37 -4.29
CA ASP A 398 -10.98 -7.83 -4.19
C ASP A 398 -10.97 -8.27 -2.71
N GLU A 399 -12.06 -8.89 -2.24
CA GLU A 399 -12.18 -9.35 -0.85
C GLU A 399 -11.06 -10.33 -0.47
N TYR A 400 -10.59 -11.16 -1.39
CA TYR A 400 -9.54 -12.13 -1.11
C TYR A 400 -8.23 -11.43 -0.74
N GLN A 401 -7.94 -10.28 -1.36
CA GLN A 401 -6.77 -9.49 -1.04
C GLN A 401 -6.91 -8.69 0.26
N VAL A 402 -8.12 -8.29 0.64
CA VAL A 402 -8.40 -7.59 1.90
C VAL A 402 -8.43 -8.56 3.10
N SER A 403 -8.90 -9.80 2.90
CA SER A 403 -9.00 -10.83 3.94
C SER A 403 -7.66 -11.52 4.24
N GLN A 404 -6.81 -11.78 3.24
CA GLN A 404 -5.41 -12.21 3.43
C GLN A 404 -4.59 -11.23 4.28
N ARG A 405 -5.02 -9.96 4.31
CA ARG A 405 -4.41 -8.87 5.07
C ARG A 405 -4.85 -8.89 6.55
N HIS A 406 -6.00 -9.46 6.89
CA HIS A 406 -6.58 -9.42 8.24
C HIS A 406 -6.56 -10.74 9.04
N SER A 407 -6.31 -11.92 8.43
CA SER A 407 -6.32 -13.17 9.23
C SER A 407 -5.59 -14.35 8.57
N SER A 408 -4.79 -15.05 9.38
CA SER A 408 -4.28 -16.41 9.17
C SER A 408 -5.40 -17.47 9.05
N TYR A 409 -6.67 -17.07 9.06
CA TYR A 409 -7.86 -17.91 9.02
C TYR A 409 -8.94 -17.24 8.18
N CYS A 410 -8.89 -17.41 6.87
CA CYS A 410 -10.09 -17.36 6.04
C CYS A 410 -9.88 -18.17 4.75
N ASN A 411 -10.03 -19.49 4.86
CA ASN A 411 -10.21 -20.35 3.69
C ASN A 411 -11.64 -20.21 3.19
N LYS A 412 -11.89 -19.21 2.34
CA LYS A 412 -12.99 -19.27 1.37
C LYS A 412 -12.40 -19.14 -0.03
N HIS A 413 -12.35 -20.28 -0.72
CA HIS A 413 -12.18 -20.35 -2.16
C HIS A 413 -13.52 -19.96 -2.79
N ASN A 414 -13.64 -18.71 -3.20
CA ASN A 414 -14.41 -18.20 -4.34
C ASN A 414 -14.22 -16.68 -4.33
N GLY A 415 -13.62 -16.13 -5.39
CA GLY A 415 -13.28 -14.71 -5.47
C GLY A 415 -14.54 -13.85 -5.49
N THR A 416 -14.84 -13.20 -4.38
CA THR A 416 -15.84 -12.15 -4.26
C THR A 416 -15.20 -10.83 -4.68
N GLY A 417 -15.56 -10.35 -5.87
CA GLY A 417 -15.14 -9.05 -6.37
C GLY A 417 -16.18 -8.00 -5.96
N LEU A 418 -15.81 -7.07 -5.09
CA LEU A 418 -16.62 -5.88 -4.83
C LEU A 418 -16.36 -4.87 -5.96
N ALA A 419 -17.41 -4.56 -6.72
CA ALA A 419 -17.36 -3.57 -7.79
C ALA A 419 -17.95 -2.25 -7.27
N VAL A 420 -17.11 -1.33 -6.80
CA VAL A 420 -17.58 0.00 -6.43
C VAL A 420 -17.55 0.87 -7.67
N GLY A 421 -18.64 0.83 -8.42
CA GLY A 421 -18.82 1.69 -9.56
C GLY A 421 -19.26 3.07 -9.11
N LEU A 422 -18.31 3.94 -8.82
CA LEU A 422 -18.61 5.34 -8.60
C LEU A 422 -19.08 5.94 -9.94
N PHE A 423 -20.32 6.40 -10.01
CA PHE A 423 -20.93 7.01 -11.20
C PHE A 423 -21.63 8.30 -10.77
N ASP A 424 -21.45 9.37 -11.53
CA ASP A 424 -22.27 10.59 -11.49
C ASP A 424 -22.95 10.78 -12.86
#